data_AF-A0A924DL26-F1
#
_entry.id   AF-A0A924DL26-F1
#
_cell.length_a   1.000
_cell.length_b   1.000
_cell.length_c   1.000
_cell.angle_alpha   90.00
_cell.angle_beta   90.00
_cell.angle_gamma   90.00
#
_symmetry.space_group_name_H-M   'P 1'
#
loop_
_entity.id
_entity.type
_entity.pdbx_description
1 polymer ?
#
loop_
_entity_poly.entity_id
_entity_poly.type
_entity_poly.pdbx_seq_one_letter_code
_entity_poly.pdbx_strand_id
1 'polypeptide(L)'
;ATCVVLGLAGLKEFIVEIQSLLPDAALAAGVPRFIPSGYSAGFTQVPKGENRNFDLGKESHERPAVAPIAGTSIMNGAFPDILFYNTPFFNLKNNSVAYWGTDPNSSVDFTTKDDTAAFSAACGIRL
;
A
#
# COMPACT_ATOMS: atom_id res chain seq x y z
N ALA A 1 -21.77 0.26 -9.17
CA ALA A 1 -20.47 0.69 -8.57
C ALA A 1 -19.47 0.89 -9.70
N THR A 2 -18.52 1.84 -9.59
CA THR A 2 -17.55 2.15 -10.65
C THR A 2 -16.14 1.64 -10.36
N CYS A 3 -15.83 1.36 -9.09
CA CYS A 3 -14.53 0.90 -8.64
C CYS A 3 -14.69 0.04 -7.37
N VAL A 4 -13.88 -1.02 -7.26
CA VAL A 4 -13.68 -1.75 -5.99
C VAL A 4 -12.41 -1.21 -5.33
N VAL A 5 -12.49 -0.87 -4.05
CA VAL A 5 -11.34 -0.42 -3.25
C VAL A 5 -11.13 -1.41 -2.11
N LEU A 6 -9.93 -1.95 -2.00
CA LEU A 6 -9.57 -2.85 -0.90
C LEU A 6 -8.85 -2.10 0.21
N GLY A 7 -9.14 -2.48 1.45
CA GLY A 7 -8.53 -1.97 2.68
C GLY A 7 -8.03 -3.11 3.59
N LEU A 8 -7.59 -4.22 3.01
CA LEU A 8 -7.17 -5.42 3.73
C LEU A 8 -5.74 -5.27 4.27
N ALA A 9 -5.52 -5.55 5.55
CA ALA A 9 -4.18 -5.63 6.13
C ALA A 9 -3.87 -7.08 6.52
N GLY A 10 -2.64 -7.53 6.27
CA GLY A 10 -2.23 -8.88 6.62
C GLY A 10 -0.89 -9.29 6.00
N LEU A 11 -0.63 -10.59 6.04
CA LEU A 11 0.56 -11.21 5.48
C LEU A 11 0.26 -11.75 4.07
N LYS A 12 0.96 -12.80 3.63
CA LYS A 12 0.93 -13.30 2.24
C LYS A 12 -0.48 -13.76 1.84
N GLU A 13 -1.17 -14.41 2.76
CA GLU A 13 -2.52 -14.96 2.59
C GLU A 13 -3.51 -13.85 2.21
N PHE A 14 -3.36 -12.65 2.79
CA PHE A 14 -4.25 -11.52 2.52
C PHE A 14 -3.79 -10.68 1.32
N ILE A 15 -2.52 -10.27 1.34
CA ILE A 15 -1.99 -9.29 0.38
C ILE A 15 -1.78 -9.91 -1.00
N VAL A 16 -1.46 -11.21 -1.05
CA VAL A 16 -1.21 -11.90 -2.32
C VAL A 16 -2.35 -12.83 -2.68
N GLU A 17 -2.69 -13.78 -1.80
CA GLU A 17 -3.60 -14.87 -2.17
C GLU A 17 -5.04 -14.40 -2.30
N ILE A 18 -5.65 -13.88 -1.22
CA ILE A 18 -7.04 -13.40 -1.23
C ILE A 18 -7.23 -12.27 -2.24
N GLN A 19 -6.34 -11.28 -2.23
CA GLN A 19 -6.43 -10.13 -3.12
C GLN A 19 -6.41 -10.52 -4.60
N SER A 20 -5.64 -11.53 -4.99
CA SER A 20 -5.54 -11.97 -6.39
C SER A 20 -6.85 -12.53 -6.97
N LEU A 21 -7.81 -12.93 -6.12
CA LEU A 21 -9.09 -13.50 -6.55
C LEU A 21 -10.15 -12.44 -6.87
N LEU A 22 -9.97 -11.22 -6.36
CA LEU A 22 -11.01 -10.18 -6.36
C LEU A 22 -11.13 -9.39 -7.67
N PRO A 23 -10.06 -9.17 -8.47
CA PRO A 23 -10.19 -8.49 -9.76
C PRO A 23 -11.13 -9.19 -10.74
N ASP A 24 -11.04 -10.51 -10.87
CA ASP A 24 -11.92 -11.26 -11.79
C ASP A 24 -13.38 -11.20 -11.32
N ALA A 25 -13.62 -11.26 -10.01
CA ALA A 25 -14.94 -11.07 -9.44
C ALA A 25 -15.50 -9.66 -9.70
N ALA A 26 -14.66 -8.63 -9.62
CA ALA A 26 -15.04 -7.26 -9.96
C ALA A 26 -15.44 -7.14 -11.45
N LEU A 27 -14.66 -7.73 -12.35
CA LEU A 27 -14.99 -7.77 -13.79
C LEU A 27 -16.29 -8.53 -14.07
N ALA A 28 -16.49 -9.69 -13.43
CA ALA A 28 -17.73 -10.47 -13.56
C ALA A 28 -18.96 -9.69 -13.07
N ALA A 29 -18.79 -8.81 -12.07
CA ALA A 29 -19.82 -7.91 -11.58
C ALA A 29 -19.97 -6.62 -12.41
N GLY A 30 -19.23 -6.47 -13.50
CA GLY A 30 -19.26 -5.29 -14.37
C GLY A 30 -18.58 -4.05 -13.78
N VAL A 31 -17.68 -4.22 -12.80
CA VAL A 31 -16.91 -3.12 -12.19
C VAL A 31 -15.51 -3.06 -12.82
N PRO A 32 -15.19 -2.05 -13.65
CA PRO A 32 -14.00 -2.07 -14.49
C PRO A 32 -12.72 -1.56 -13.80
N ARG A 33 -12.83 -0.96 -12.61
CA ARG A 33 -11.71 -0.35 -11.88
C ARG A 33 -11.47 -1.04 -10.55
N PHE A 34 -10.20 -1.07 -10.14
CA PHE A 34 -9.78 -1.74 -8.93
C PHE A 34 -8.62 -1.01 -8.25
N ILE A 35 -8.76 -0.75 -6.96
CA ILE A 35 -7.67 -0.26 -6.11
C ILE A 35 -7.30 -1.39 -5.16
N PRO A 36 -6.16 -2.08 -5.39
CA PRO A 36 -5.70 -3.15 -4.49
C PRO A 36 -5.27 -2.55 -3.15
N SER A 37 -5.27 -3.41 -2.13
CA SER A 37 -4.57 -3.13 -0.89
C SER A 37 -3.07 -3.11 -1.15
N GLY A 38 -2.41 -2.15 -0.52
CA GLY A 38 -0.98 -1.92 -0.69
C GLY A 38 -0.48 -0.70 0.08
N TYR A 39 -1.31 0.34 0.26
CA TYR A 39 -1.09 1.60 1.02
C TYR A 39 0.26 1.69 1.76
N SER A 40 1.31 2.00 0.99
CA SER A 40 2.70 1.96 1.44
C SER A 40 3.55 3.01 0.75
N ALA A 41 4.84 3.05 1.10
CA ALA A 41 5.83 3.76 0.32
C ALA A 41 6.07 3.09 -1.05
N GLY A 42 6.63 3.85 -1.99
CA GLY A 42 6.96 3.34 -3.32
C GLY A 42 7.95 2.17 -3.27
N PHE A 43 7.47 0.95 -3.53
CA PHE A 43 8.28 -0.27 -3.45
C PHE A 43 8.85 -0.76 -4.78
N THR A 44 8.44 -0.15 -5.90
CA THR A 44 8.80 -0.61 -7.26
C THR A 44 10.30 -0.50 -7.56
N GLN A 45 10.99 0.43 -6.89
CA GLN A 45 12.44 0.63 -7.02
C GLN A 45 13.25 -0.06 -5.92
N VAL A 46 12.59 -0.67 -4.93
CA VAL A 46 13.30 -1.35 -3.84
C VAL A 46 13.74 -2.73 -4.33
N PRO A 47 15.02 -3.11 -4.18
CA PRO A 47 15.47 -4.45 -4.55
C PRO A 47 14.70 -5.56 -3.84
N LYS A 48 14.58 -6.72 -4.48
CA LYS A 48 13.96 -7.90 -3.86
C LYS A 48 14.82 -8.38 -2.68
N GLY A 49 14.18 -8.74 -1.56
CA GLY A 49 14.84 -9.23 -0.35
C GLY A 49 15.14 -8.15 0.69
N GLU A 50 15.19 -6.87 0.30
CA GLU A 50 15.47 -5.75 1.21
C GLU A 50 14.31 -5.46 2.17
N ASN A 51 13.07 -5.75 1.75
CA ASN A 51 11.90 -5.58 2.58
C ASN A 51 10.83 -6.61 2.23
N ARG A 52 10.60 -7.54 3.16
CA ARG A 52 9.62 -8.62 3.02
C ARG A 52 8.21 -8.12 2.66
N ASN A 53 7.75 -6.99 3.23
CA ASN A 53 6.41 -6.48 2.96
C ASN A 53 6.30 -5.87 1.56
N PHE A 54 7.35 -5.19 1.10
CA PHE A 54 7.44 -4.69 -0.26
C PHE A 54 7.50 -5.82 -1.29
N ASP A 55 8.17 -6.92 -0.95
CA ASP A 55 8.20 -8.10 -1.81
C ASP A 55 6.83 -8.76 -1.97
N LEU A 56 5.99 -8.74 -0.93
CA LEU A 56 4.58 -9.17 -1.07
C LEU A 56 3.78 -8.25 -2.00
N GLY A 57 4.03 -6.93 -1.94
CA GLY A 57 3.42 -5.98 -2.87
C GLY A 57 3.80 -6.28 -4.32
N LYS A 58 5.09 -6.54 -4.58
CA LYS A 58 5.58 -6.95 -5.91
C LYS A 58 4.97 -8.27 -6.35
N GLU A 59 4.94 -9.29 -5.48
CA GLU A 59 4.32 -10.59 -5.78
C GLU A 59 2.83 -10.43 -6.13
N SER A 60 2.10 -9.54 -5.44
CA SER A 60 0.71 -9.25 -5.78
C SER A 60 0.56 -8.62 -7.16
N HIS A 61 1.49 -7.74 -7.58
CA HIS A 61 1.45 -7.14 -8.93
C HIS A 61 1.84 -8.13 -10.04
N GLU A 62 2.64 -9.15 -9.71
CA GLU A 62 2.99 -10.24 -10.64
C GLU A 62 1.84 -11.23 -10.89
N ARG A 63 0.73 -11.15 -10.15
CA ARG A 63 -0.47 -11.98 -10.34
C ARG A 63 -1.57 -11.21 -11.07
N PRO A 64 -1.55 -11.16 -12.42
CA PRO A 64 -2.57 -10.46 -13.17
C PRO A 64 -3.93 -11.17 -13.07
N ALA A 65 -4.99 -10.37 -13.17
CA ALA A 65 -6.34 -10.86 -13.42
C ALA A 65 -6.41 -11.60 -14.77
N VAL A 66 -7.37 -12.51 -14.94
CA VAL A 66 -7.58 -13.26 -16.20
C VAL A 66 -7.92 -12.30 -17.34
N ALA A 67 -8.68 -11.24 -17.04
CA ALA A 67 -8.98 -10.18 -17.98
C ALA A 67 -8.43 -8.83 -17.48
N PRO A 68 -8.04 -7.92 -18.39
CA PRO A 68 -7.43 -6.65 -18.01
C PRO A 68 -8.42 -5.76 -17.25
N ILE A 69 -8.12 -5.50 -15.98
CA ILE A 69 -8.84 -4.56 -15.12
C ILE A 69 -8.03 -3.27 -14.96
N ALA A 70 -8.70 -2.12 -14.87
CA ALA A 70 -8.03 -0.84 -14.64
C ALA A 70 -7.60 -0.72 -13.17
N GLY A 71 -6.41 -1.23 -12.87
CA GLY A 71 -5.79 -1.19 -11.55
C GLY A 71 -5.17 0.18 -11.23
N THR A 72 -5.32 0.66 -9.99
CA THR A 72 -4.63 1.87 -9.50
C THR A 72 -4.08 1.60 -8.10
N SER A 73 -2.75 1.63 -7.93
CA SER A 73 -2.13 1.48 -6.61
C SER A 73 -1.94 2.83 -5.92
N ILE A 74 -2.19 2.89 -4.62
CA ILE A 74 -2.03 4.11 -3.82
C ILE A 74 -0.74 4.00 -2.99
N MET A 75 0.19 4.92 -3.24
CA MET A 75 1.48 5.01 -2.53
C MET A 75 1.44 6.22 -1.59
N ASN A 76 0.89 6.05 -0.38
CA ASN A 76 0.68 7.14 0.58
C ASN A 76 1.82 7.30 1.60
N GLY A 77 2.88 6.50 1.50
CA GLY A 77 3.92 6.46 2.53
C GLY A 77 3.46 5.65 3.75
N ALA A 78 3.83 6.09 4.95
CA ALA A 78 3.45 5.44 6.20
C ALA A 78 2.21 6.09 6.82
N PHE A 79 1.44 5.33 7.59
CA PHE A 79 0.44 5.93 8.47
C PHE A 79 1.11 6.49 9.73
N PRO A 80 0.81 7.74 10.16
CA PRO A 80 1.41 8.36 11.34
C PRO A 80 1.24 7.54 12.62
N ASP A 81 0.21 6.69 12.69
CA ASP A 81 -0.02 5.74 13.79
C ASP A 81 1.24 4.94 14.14
N ILE A 82 2.10 4.64 13.14
CA ILE A 82 3.34 3.89 13.34
C ILE A 82 4.29 4.56 14.33
N LEU A 83 4.26 5.89 14.44
CA LEU A 83 5.11 6.68 15.33
C LEU A 83 4.73 6.55 16.81
N PHE A 84 3.51 6.09 17.10
CA PHE A 84 3.03 5.85 18.46
C PHE A 84 3.24 4.40 18.92
N TYR A 85 3.58 3.50 18.00
CA TYR A 85 3.99 2.14 18.34
C TYR A 85 5.50 2.10 18.66
N ASN A 86 6.03 0.91 18.91
CA ASN A 86 7.44 0.68 19.24
C ASN A 86 8.39 0.86 18.04
N THR A 87 8.04 1.74 17.09
CA THR A 87 8.85 2.03 15.91
C THR A 87 9.95 3.02 16.28
N PRO A 88 11.22 2.73 15.97
CA PRO A 88 12.35 3.38 16.60
C PRO A 88 12.67 4.79 16.05
N PHE A 89 11.68 5.56 15.58
CA PHE A 89 11.91 6.92 15.09
C PHE A 89 12.25 7.89 16.20
N PHE A 90 11.45 7.92 17.26
CA PHE A 90 11.59 8.91 18.33
C PHE A 90 12.09 8.24 19.60
N ASN A 91 13.29 8.64 20.05
CA ASN A 91 13.76 8.35 21.38
C ASN A 91 13.56 9.57 22.27
N LEU A 92 12.41 9.63 22.93
CA LEU A 92 12.05 10.75 23.82
C LEU A 92 12.91 10.81 25.09
N LYS A 93 13.55 9.71 25.49
CA LYS A 93 14.45 9.69 26.66
C LYS A 93 15.75 10.43 26.37
N ASN A 94 16.29 10.24 25.17
CA ASN A 94 17.56 10.83 24.75
C ASN A 94 17.38 12.05 23.82
N ASN A 95 16.14 12.46 23.55
CA ASN A 95 15.78 13.51 22.59
C ASN A 95 16.45 13.33 21.22
N SER A 96 16.44 12.11 20.69
CA SER A 96 17.05 11.79 19.40
C SER A 96 16.03 11.23 18.41
N VAL A 97 16.25 11.51 17.13
CA VAL A 97 15.47 10.95 16.02
C VAL A 97 16.35 9.94 15.27
N ALA A 98 15.87 8.71 15.08
CA ALA A 98 16.55 7.73 14.24
C ALA A 98 16.09 7.86 12.78
N TYR A 99 16.96 7.43 11.89
CA TYR A 99 16.72 7.37 10.45
C TYR A 99 17.24 6.02 9.91
N TRP A 100 16.79 5.64 8.72
CA TRP A 100 17.30 4.43 8.07
C TRP A 100 18.45 4.74 7.12
N GLY A 101 19.41 3.82 7.04
CA GLY A 101 20.57 3.96 6.18
C GLY A 101 21.62 4.91 6.74
N THR A 102 22.33 5.60 5.85
CA THR A 102 23.46 6.48 6.19
C THR A 102 23.15 7.96 6.08
N ASP A 103 22.04 8.33 5.43
CA ASP A 103 21.64 9.73 5.22
C ASP A 103 20.59 10.20 6.24
N PRO A 104 20.97 11.08 7.19
CA PRO A 104 20.02 11.64 8.17
C PRO A 104 18.99 12.59 7.55
N ASN A 105 19.17 13.01 6.30
CA ASN A 105 18.23 13.88 5.59
C ASN A 105 17.26 13.10 4.69
N SER A 106 17.28 11.76 4.76
CA SER A 106 16.33 10.93 4.04
C SER A 106 14.89 11.28 4.44
N SER A 107 14.04 11.53 3.44
CA SER A 107 12.65 11.89 3.65
C SER A 107 11.80 10.66 3.94
N VAL A 108 10.83 10.80 4.84
CA VAL A 108 9.79 9.80 5.08
C VAL A 108 8.43 10.50 5.06
N ASP A 109 7.57 10.04 4.16
CA ASP A 109 6.23 10.60 3.99
C ASP A 109 5.22 9.90 4.91
N PHE A 110 4.35 10.69 5.51
CA PHE A 110 3.24 10.21 6.32
C PHE A 110 1.91 10.80 5.83
N THR A 111 0.90 9.96 5.73
CA THR A 111 -0.46 10.37 5.34
C THR A 111 -1.47 9.74 6.29
N THR A 112 -2.48 10.48 6.73
CA THR A 112 -3.51 9.92 7.63
C THR A 112 -4.36 8.86 6.90
N LYS A 113 -5.00 7.97 7.66
CA LYS A 113 -5.94 6.98 7.09
C LYS A 113 -7.13 7.66 6.42
N ASP A 114 -7.64 8.73 7.01
CA ASP A 114 -8.78 9.49 6.48
C ASP A 114 -8.43 10.16 5.15
N ASP A 115 -7.26 10.82 5.06
CA ASP A 115 -6.81 11.43 3.80
C ASP A 115 -6.53 10.38 2.73
N THR A 116 -5.94 9.24 3.13
CA THR A 116 -5.68 8.12 2.22
C THR A 116 -7.00 7.54 1.68
N ALA A 117 -8.01 7.38 2.53
CA ALA A 117 -9.33 6.91 2.13
C ALA A 117 -10.03 7.92 1.20
N ALA A 118 -10.01 9.20 1.53
CA ALA A 118 -10.59 10.27 0.72
C ALA A 118 -9.91 10.33 -0.67
N PHE A 119 -8.58 10.27 -0.71
CA PHE A 119 -7.81 10.26 -1.96
C PHE A 119 -8.11 9.01 -2.79
N SER A 120 -8.16 7.83 -2.17
CA SER A 120 -8.48 6.57 -2.85
C SER A 120 -9.87 6.60 -3.47
N ALA A 121 -10.86 7.13 -2.74
CA ALA A 121 -12.21 7.32 -3.26
C ALA A 121 -12.23 8.27 -4.46
N ALA A 122 -11.50 9.39 -4.40
CA ALA A 122 -11.37 10.32 -5.52
C ALA A 122 -10.73 9.67 -6.76
N CYS A 123 -9.70 8.85 -6.57
CA CYS A 123 -9.08 8.06 -7.66
C CYS A 123 -10.04 7.03 -8.28
N GLY A 124 -10.96 6.48 -7.49
CA GLY A 124 -11.97 5.53 -7.97
C GLY A 124 -13.10 6.16 -8.81
N ILE A 125 -13.26 7.49 -8.74
CA ILE A 125 -14.33 8.24 -9.44
C ILE A 125 -13.80 8.97 -10.68
N ARG A 126 -12.51 9.34 -10.71
CA ARG A 126 -11.92 10.08 -11.85
C ARG A 126 -11.91 9.26 -13.13
N LEU A 127 -12.67 9.74 -14.13
CA LEU A 127 -12.72 9.26 -15.53
C LEU A 127 -11.34 9.31 -16.18
#